data_AF-A0A941UKF3-F1
#
_entry.id   AF-A0A941UKF3-F1
#
_cell.length_a   1.000
_cell.length_b   1.000
_cell.length_c   1.000
_cell.angle_alpha   90.00
_cell.angle_beta   90.00
_cell.angle_gamma   90.00
#
_symmetry.space_group_name_H-M   'P 1'
#
loop_
_entity.id
_entity.type
_entity.pdbx_description
1 polymer ?
#
loop_
_entity_poly.entity_id
_entity_poly.type
_entity_poly.pdbx_seq_one_letter_code
_entity_poly.pdbx_strand_id
1 'polypeptide(L)'
;MNALMTNEILRTIGLYINLTHTFLEEKKLDYDGVVSYHAYGNNRIVFDIHTKQKYTVHVDAIQSQSTVEQLMDCLYGAGSESDHKLIICEGGGDPYEDEPILKQYTPEQYYVCMMAERCNMIGLPFSVIEYTDCKEGIRLLPHFSKRKEYITDRKSRAFNRLPSKWDIQRMAFWALHFSPCLSAKFYHLEDLQCSESMQLKISDQMHIRVKWDDDGITYIISDDKNSAFFFELWMRYIRDHSIYCTPHRSPTFYRDGEKSRICIPGDGVPIFKLNGMSEFDQRMLGVQLYRGARKLGSEVINIWNKHNGSSQPIEENRGTLFSDLDF
;
A
#
# COMPACT_ATOMS: atom_id res chain seq x y z
N MET A 1 36.60 -1.39 7.91
CA MET A 1 37.03 -2.08 6.67
C MET A 1 36.55 -1.21 5.52
N ASN A 2 37.44 -0.40 4.93
CA ASN A 2 37.09 0.50 3.82
C ASN A 2 37.03 -0.33 2.53
N ALA A 3 35.83 -0.72 2.12
CA ALA A 3 35.62 -1.23 0.78
C ALA A 3 35.93 -0.10 -0.22
N LEU A 4 36.79 -0.36 -1.20
CA LEU A 4 36.98 0.50 -2.36
C LEU A 4 35.61 0.77 -2.99
N MET A 5 35.09 2.00 -2.87
CA MET A 5 33.93 2.43 -3.63
C MET A 5 34.23 2.22 -5.12
N THR A 6 33.43 1.42 -5.80
CA THR A 6 33.57 1.21 -7.25
C THR A 6 33.22 2.52 -7.97
N ASN A 7 33.81 2.76 -9.15
CA ASN A 7 33.54 3.95 -9.97
C ASN A 7 32.03 4.13 -10.28
N GLU A 8 31.28 3.04 -10.33
CA GLU A 8 29.84 3.03 -10.53
C GLU A 8 29.08 3.65 -9.34
N ILE A 9 29.47 3.31 -8.10
CA ILE A 9 28.88 3.89 -6.88
C ILE A 9 29.13 5.40 -6.83
N LEU A 10 30.36 5.84 -7.14
CA LEU A 10 30.70 7.27 -7.19
C LEU A 10 29.89 8.02 -8.26
N ARG A 11 29.66 7.38 -9.42
CA ARG A 11 28.81 7.94 -10.49
C ARG A 11 27.37 8.08 -10.03
N THR A 12 26.81 7.07 -9.37
CA THR A 12 25.43 7.08 -8.85
C THR A 12 25.24 8.13 -7.75
N ILE A 13 26.18 8.24 -6.81
CA ILE A 13 26.17 9.31 -5.79
C ILE A 13 26.20 10.70 -6.46
N GLY A 14 27.11 10.88 -7.42
CA GLY A 14 27.22 12.15 -8.16
C GLY A 14 25.93 12.53 -8.89
N LEU A 15 25.23 11.54 -9.45
CA LEU A 15 23.91 11.72 -10.05
C LEU A 15 22.88 12.21 -9.02
N TYR A 16 22.76 11.55 -7.87
CA TYR A 16 21.77 11.93 -6.84
C TYR A 16 22.03 13.31 -6.27
N ILE A 17 23.30 13.66 -6.03
CA ILE A 17 23.68 15.02 -5.61
C ILE A 17 23.26 16.02 -6.69
N ASN A 18 23.58 15.76 -7.97
CA ASN A 18 23.23 16.68 -9.05
C ASN A 18 21.70 16.87 -9.19
N LEU A 19 20.91 15.78 -9.14
CA LEU A 19 19.45 15.84 -9.16
C LEU A 19 18.90 16.66 -7.99
N THR A 20 19.47 16.49 -6.81
CA THR A 20 19.09 17.25 -5.63
C THR A 20 19.43 18.74 -5.79
N HIS A 21 20.61 19.05 -6.36
CA HIS A 21 21.00 20.43 -6.65
C HIS A 21 20.02 21.10 -7.63
N THR A 22 19.66 20.42 -8.72
CA THR A 22 18.66 20.92 -9.67
C THR A 22 17.32 21.19 -8.98
N PHE A 23 16.86 20.28 -8.11
CA PHE A 23 15.65 20.49 -7.30
C PHE A 23 15.73 21.73 -6.41
N LEU A 24 16.85 21.93 -5.70
CA LEU A 24 17.05 23.10 -4.83
C LEU A 24 17.04 24.41 -5.64
N GLU A 25 17.69 24.44 -6.80
CA GLU A 25 17.68 25.58 -7.71
C GLU A 25 16.26 25.93 -8.18
N GLU A 26 15.47 24.93 -8.58
CA GLU A 26 14.07 25.14 -8.97
C GLU A 26 13.22 25.71 -7.83
N LYS A 27 13.50 25.29 -6.59
CA LYS A 27 12.85 25.79 -5.38
C LYS A 27 13.42 27.12 -4.88
N LYS A 28 14.47 27.65 -5.53
CA LYS A 28 15.22 28.85 -5.12
C LYS A 28 15.77 28.72 -3.69
N LEU A 29 16.26 27.54 -3.36
CA LEU A 29 16.89 27.23 -2.08
C LEU A 29 18.41 27.22 -2.27
N ASP A 30 19.10 28.05 -1.50
CA ASP A 30 20.57 28.13 -1.59
C ASP A 30 21.18 27.08 -0.66
N TYR A 31 21.93 26.16 -1.23
CA TYR A 31 22.60 25.11 -0.50
C TYR A 31 23.79 25.63 0.34
N ASP A 32 23.93 25.15 1.59
CA ASP A 32 25.05 25.47 2.50
C ASP A 32 25.99 24.27 2.71
N GLY A 33 25.45 23.05 2.74
CA GLY A 33 26.23 21.82 2.93
C GLY A 33 25.38 20.55 3.09
N VAL A 34 25.95 19.39 2.75
CA VAL A 34 25.42 18.05 3.07
C VAL A 34 25.88 17.75 4.48
N VAL A 35 24.95 17.46 5.37
CA VAL A 35 25.22 17.37 6.81
C VAL A 35 25.28 15.93 7.31
N SER A 36 24.62 15.00 6.60
CA SER A 36 24.60 13.59 6.94
C SER A 36 24.65 12.75 5.65
N TYR A 37 25.31 11.59 5.69
CA TYR A 37 25.36 10.63 4.59
C TYR A 37 25.31 9.21 5.12
N HIS A 38 24.34 8.44 4.63
CA HIS A 38 24.15 7.04 4.98
C HIS A 38 23.95 6.22 3.70
N ALA A 39 24.88 5.31 3.43
CA ALA A 39 24.72 4.30 2.41
C ALA A 39 24.20 3.01 3.04
N TYR A 40 23.07 2.52 2.57
CA TYR A 40 22.51 1.23 2.95
C TYR A 40 22.87 0.16 1.89
N GLY A 41 22.62 -1.11 2.19
CA GLY A 41 22.64 -2.15 1.16
C GLY A 41 21.66 -1.83 0.02
N ASN A 42 21.85 -2.45 -1.15
CA ASN A 42 20.98 -2.32 -2.33
C ASN A 42 21.04 -0.98 -3.09
N ASN A 43 22.19 -0.31 -3.12
CA ASN A 43 22.38 0.99 -3.82
C ASN A 43 21.43 2.10 -3.33
N ARG A 44 20.89 1.98 -2.11
CA ARG A 44 20.10 3.01 -1.45
C ARG A 44 21.01 3.96 -0.70
N ILE A 45 20.86 5.25 -0.96
CA ILE A 45 21.66 6.34 -0.43
C ILE A 45 20.71 7.36 0.20
N VAL A 46 20.92 7.67 1.47
CA VAL A 46 20.12 8.61 2.24
C VAL A 46 21.01 9.73 2.78
N PHE A 47 20.58 10.97 2.66
CA PHE A 47 21.34 12.12 3.13
C PHE A 47 20.44 13.33 3.39
N ASP A 48 20.88 14.19 4.30
CA ASP A 48 20.23 15.48 4.55
C ASP A 48 21.03 16.64 3.99
N ILE A 49 20.31 17.57 3.38
CA ILE A 49 20.84 18.84 2.92
C ILE A 49 20.27 19.96 3.77
N HIS A 50 21.15 20.80 4.33
CA HIS A 50 20.75 22.06 4.91
C HIS A 50 21.00 23.21 3.93
N THR A 51 20.01 24.08 3.83
CA THR A 51 20.07 25.30 3.04
C THR A 51 20.41 26.50 3.93
N LYS A 52 20.88 27.57 3.31
CA LYS A 52 21.14 28.86 3.98
C LYS A 52 19.88 29.47 4.59
N GLN A 53 18.71 29.09 4.09
CA GLN A 53 17.41 29.48 4.62
C GLN A 53 17.02 28.69 5.88
N LYS A 54 17.92 27.86 6.43
CA LYS A 54 17.63 26.91 7.52
C LYS A 54 16.52 25.91 7.17
N TYR A 55 16.44 25.58 5.88
CA TYR A 55 15.52 24.57 5.35
C TYR A 55 16.27 23.26 5.19
N THR A 56 15.67 22.15 5.59
CA THR A 56 16.28 20.83 5.58
C THR A 56 15.55 19.95 4.57
N VAL A 57 16.29 19.43 3.60
CA VAL A 57 15.78 18.47 2.61
C VAL A 57 16.36 17.11 2.93
N HIS A 58 15.49 16.17 3.30
CA HIS A 58 15.85 14.77 3.45
C HIS A 58 15.71 14.07 2.11
N VAL A 59 16.78 13.41 1.66
CA VAL A 59 16.84 12.72 0.39
C VAL A 59 17.00 11.23 0.63
N ASP A 60 16.10 10.45 0.05
CA ASP A 60 16.19 8.98 -0.01
C ASP A 60 16.22 8.54 -1.47
N ALA A 61 17.39 8.08 -1.91
CA ALA A 61 17.68 7.77 -3.29
C ALA A 61 17.99 6.28 -3.48
N ILE A 62 17.46 5.66 -4.53
CA ILE A 62 17.75 4.25 -4.87
C ILE A 62 17.88 4.05 -6.38
N GLN A 63 18.77 3.14 -6.79
CA GLN A 63 18.95 2.76 -8.19
C GLN A 63 17.99 1.62 -8.57
N SER A 64 16.70 1.87 -8.33
CA SER A 64 15.57 1.03 -8.67
C SER A 64 14.30 1.89 -8.64
N GLN A 65 13.15 1.29 -8.89
CA GLN A 65 11.86 1.94 -8.62
C GLN A 65 11.70 2.26 -7.14
N SER A 66 10.82 3.24 -6.86
CA SER A 66 10.57 3.67 -5.48
C SER A 66 9.87 2.60 -4.65
N THR A 67 10.19 2.56 -3.35
CA THR A 67 9.67 1.55 -2.43
C THR A 67 8.93 2.15 -1.24
N VAL A 68 8.08 1.34 -0.61
CA VAL A 68 7.39 1.71 0.63
C VAL A 68 8.43 2.00 1.73
N GLU A 69 9.58 1.33 1.78
CA GLU A 69 10.61 1.67 2.78
C GLU A 69 11.16 3.08 2.63
N GLN A 70 11.29 3.60 1.40
CA GLN A 70 11.73 4.98 1.19
C GLN A 70 10.69 5.97 1.70
N LEU A 71 9.40 5.72 1.38
CA LEU A 71 8.28 6.50 1.90
C LEU A 71 8.26 6.49 3.44
N MET A 72 8.46 5.31 4.03
CA MET A 72 8.43 5.14 5.49
C MET A 72 9.60 5.83 6.19
N ASP A 73 10.80 5.82 5.61
CA ASP A 73 11.95 6.54 6.19
C ASP A 73 11.76 8.06 6.10
N CYS A 74 11.26 8.55 4.97
CA CYS A 74 10.90 9.96 4.78
C CYS A 74 9.85 10.46 5.80
N LEU A 75 8.83 9.64 6.11
CA LEU A 75 7.71 10.07 6.95
C LEU A 75 7.90 9.78 8.43
N TYR A 76 8.54 8.65 8.77
CA TYR A 76 8.58 8.09 10.12
C TYR A 76 9.98 7.66 10.57
N GLY A 77 10.98 7.81 9.72
CA GLY A 77 12.38 7.53 10.01
C GLY A 77 13.20 8.80 10.07
N ALA A 78 14.39 8.77 9.47
CA ALA A 78 15.35 9.87 9.53
C ALA A 78 14.79 11.17 8.91
N GLY A 79 13.95 11.07 7.89
CA GLY A 79 13.36 12.23 7.21
C GLY A 79 12.16 12.87 7.88
N SER A 80 11.66 12.31 9.00
CA SER A 80 10.43 12.76 9.63
C SER A 80 10.45 14.26 9.98
N GLU A 81 11.58 14.74 10.54
CA GLU A 81 11.77 16.12 10.99
C GLU A 81 12.23 17.09 9.88
N SER A 82 12.43 16.62 8.64
CA SER A 82 12.88 17.49 7.55
C SER A 82 11.77 18.44 7.07
N ASP A 83 12.15 19.61 6.56
CA ASP A 83 11.19 20.55 5.98
C ASP A 83 10.68 20.09 4.60
N HIS A 84 11.48 19.27 3.89
CA HIS A 84 11.11 18.62 2.65
C HIS A 84 11.55 17.16 2.62
N LYS A 85 10.69 16.30 2.08
CA LYS A 85 10.97 14.88 1.86
C LYS A 85 11.16 14.66 0.35
N LEU A 86 12.28 14.08 -0.05
CA LEU A 86 12.62 13.87 -1.45
C LEU A 86 12.99 12.41 -1.70
N ILE A 87 12.19 11.71 -2.50
CA ILE A 87 12.55 10.40 -3.02
C ILE A 87 13.17 10.57 -4.40
N ILE A 88 14.30 9.91 -4.66
CA ILE A 88 14.92 9.81 -5.99
C ILE A 88 14.95 8.33 -6.39
N CYS A 89 14.38 8.00 -7.55
CA CYS A 89 14.31 6.62 -8.02
C CYS A 89 14.47 6.53 -9.53
N GLU A 90 14.85 5.34 -10.00
CA GLU A 90 14.88 5.04 -11.42
C GLU A 90 13.44 4.93 -11.95
N GLY A 91 13.14 5.64 -13.03
CA GLY A 91 11.84 5.59 -13.69
C GLY A 91 11.70 4.33 -14.56
N GLY A 92 10.52 3.71 -14.51
CA GLY A 92 10.11 2.69 -15.46
C GLY A 92 9.19 3.32 -16.51
N GLY A 93 9.69 3.60 -17.72
CA GLY A 93 8.84 4.13 -18.78
C GLY A 93 9.63 4.81 -19.88
N ASP A 94 9.18 4.61 -21.11
CA ASP A 94 9.67 5.37 -22.26
C ASP A 94 9.14 6.83 -22.13
N PRO A 95 10.01 7.86 -22.08
CA PRO A 95 9.60 9.26 -21.93
C PRO A 95 8.74 9.80 -23.09
N TYR A 96 8.45 9.00 -24.12
CA TYR A 96 7.71 9.38 -25.33
C TYR A 96 6.23 8.93 -25.37
N GLU A 97 5.68 8.33 -24.31
CA GLU A 97 4.25 7.98 -24.27
C GLU A 97 3.41 9.08 -23.60
N ASP A 98 2.55 9.76 -24.38
CA ASP A 98 1.70 10.90 -23.97
C ASP A 98 0.50 10.54 -23.05
N GLU A 99 0.35 9.27 -22.64
CA GLU A 99 -0.69 8.84 -21.69
C GLU A 99 -0.08 8.10 -20.50
N PRO A 100 -0.55 8.34 -19.25
CA PRO A 100 -0.06 7.61 -18.08
C PRO A 100 -0.67 6.21 -18.10
N ILE A 101 -0.12 5.31 -18.91
CA ILE A 101 -0.55 3.92 -18.95
C ILE A 101 0.15 3.22 -17.79
N LEU A 102 -0.63 2.61 -16.87
CA LEU A 102 -0.17 1.75 -15.76
C LEU A 102 0.85 0.67 -16.12
N LYS A 103 1.19 0.49 -17.40
CA LYS A 103 2.33 -0.30 -17.87
C LYS A 103 3.68 0.27 -17.42
N GLN A 104 3.75 1.58 -17.13
CA GLN A 104 5.00 2.25 -16.76
C GLN A 104 5.32 2.09 -15.26
N TYR A 105 4.30 2.13 -14.40
CA TYR A 105 4.48 2.06 -12.95
C TYR A 105 4.26 0.67 -12.38
N THR A 106 5.14 0.24 -11.48
CA THR A 106 4.78 -0.87 -10.59
C THR A 106 3.70 -0.44 -9.59
N PRO A 107 2.90 -1.37 -9.06
CA PRO A 107 1.89 -1.07 -8.04
C PRO A 107 2.47 -0.33 -6.82
N GLU A 108 3.71 -0.65 -6.46
CA GLU A 108 4.42 -0.01 -5.35
C GLU A 108 4.81 1.43 -5.67
N GLN A 109 5.42 1.69 -6.82
CA GLN A 109 5.74 3.05 -7.25
C GLN A 109 4.47 3.91 -7.36
N TYR A 110 3.37 3.35 -7.87
CA TYR A 110 2.09 4.03 -7.90
C TYR A 110 1.60 4.41 -6.48
N TYR A 111 1.68 3.47 -5.53
CA TYR A 111 1.32 3.70 -4.13
C TYR A 111 2.15 4.83 -3.49
N VAL A 112 3.48 4.80 -3.67
CA VAL A 112 4.40 5.81 -3.15
C VAL A 112 4.04 7.20 -3.68
N CYS A 113 3.80 7.32 -4.98
CA CYS A 113 3.43 8.60 -5.58
C CYS A 113 2.08 9.13 -5.07
N MET A 114 1.06 8.26 -4.93
CA MET A 114 -0.23 8.64 -4.34
C MET A 114 -0.09 9.13 -2.89
N MET A 115 0.79 8.50 -2.11
CA MET A 115 1.09 8.92 -0.74
C MET A 115 1.85 10.25 -0.68
N ALA A 116 2.80 10.49 -1.59
CA ALA A 116 3.50 11.76 -1.70
C ALA A 116 2.54 12.91 -2.06
N GLU A 117 1.63 12.69 -3.01
CA GLU A 117 0.55 13.63 -3.34
C GLU A 117 -0.33 13.93 -2.12
N ARG A 118 -0.72 12.89 -1.37
CA ARG A 118 -1.48 13.04 -0.13
C ARG A 118 -0.75 13.88 0.92
N CYS A 119 0.56 13.69 1.08
CA CYS A 119 1.38 14.47 2.00
C CYS A 119 1.35 15.96 1.63
N ASN A 120 1.52 16.29 0.36
CA ASN A 120 1.45 17.68 -0.10
C ASN A 120 0.08 18.30 0.16
N MET A 121 -1.02 17.56 -0.05
CA MET A 121 -2.38 18.04 0.21
C MET A 121 -2.63 18.42 1.68
N ILE A 122 -1.94 17.77 2.62
CA ILE A 122 -2.05 18.07 4.05
C ILE A 122 -0.94 19.03 4.55
N GLY A 123 -0.17 19.61 3.64
CA GLY A 123 0.86 20.61 3.96
C GLY A 123 2.22 20.02 4.37
N LEU A 124 2.49 18.75 4.07
CA LEU A 124 3.80 18.11 4.24
C LEU A 124 4.54 18.10 2.89
N PRO A 125 5.57 18.95 2.67
CA PRO A 125 6.25 19.03 1.39
C PRO A 125 6.98 17.71 1.04
N PHE A 126 6.55 17.07 -0.04
CA PHE A 126 7.07 15.79 -0.50
C PHE A 126 7.25 15.81 -2.02
N SER A 127 8.43 15.44 -2.52
CA SER A 127 8.69 15.29 -3.96
C SER A 127 9.24 13.90 -4.28
N VAL A 128 8.91 13.41 -5.48
CA VAL A 128 9.49 12.20 -6.06
C VAL A 128 10.14 12.60 -7.39
N ILE A 129 11.43 12.32 -7.56
CA ILE A 129 12.18 12.55 -8.79
C ILE A 129 12.46 11.20 -9.43
N GLU A 130 11.94 11.02 -10.64
CA GLU A 130 12.21 9.85 -11.47
C GLU A 130 13.29 10.21 -12.49
N TYR A 131 14.33 9.37 -12.60
CA TYR A 131 15.39 9.54 -13.59
C TYR A 131 15.54 8.30 -14.45
N THR A 132 16.02 8.46 -15.68
CA THR A 132 16.29 7.36 -16.61
C THR A 132 17.79 7.31 -16.90
N ASP A 133 18.44 6.15 -16.70
CA ASP A 133 19.87 5.98 -17.04
C ASP A 133 20.03 5.64 -18.53
N CYS A 134 20.29 6.66 -19.36
CA CYS A 134 20.58 6.45 -20.78
C CYS A 134 22.02 5.94 -20.96
N LYS A 135 22.18 4.61 -21.11
CA LYS A 135 23.48 3.91 -21.25
C LYS A 135 24.36 4.35 -22.43
N GLU A 136 23.87 5.11 -23.42
CA GLU A 136 24.63 5.44 -24.65
C GLU A 136 24.98 6.92 -24.86
N GLY A 137 24.71 7.79 -23.89
CA GLY A 137 24.98 9.21 -24.07
C GLY A 137 24.15 10.00 -23.09
N ILE A 138 24.81 10.48 -22.06
CA ILE A 138 24.22 11.09 -20.87
C ILE A 138 23.30 12.26 -21.27
N ARG A 139 22.00 11.99 -21.37
CA ARG A 139 20.96 13.00 -21.24
C ARG A 139 20.24 12.75 -19.92
N LEU A 140 20.76 13.40 -18.88
CA LEU A 140 20.12 13.51 -17.58
C LEU A 140 19.04 14.58 -17.71
N LEU A 141 17.89 14.21 -18.27
CA LEU A 141 16.71 15.03 -18.10
C LEU A 141 15.98 14.44 -16.91
N PRO A 142 16.04 15.05 -15.70
CA PRO A 142 15.10 14.68 -14.66
C PRO A 142 13.70 14.75 -15.27
N HIS A 143 12.98 13.63 -15.28
CA HIS A 143 11.55 13.70 -15.49
C HIS A 143 10.99 14.18 -14.16
N PHE A 144 10.97 15.50 -13.98
CA PHE A 144 10.09 16.07 -12.99
C PHE A 144 8.69 15.75 -13.49
N SER A 145 8.14 14.67 -12.97
CA SER A 145 6.71 14.41 -13.02
C SER A 145 6.06 15.58 -12.28
N LYS A 146 5.91 16.72 -12.96
CA LYS A 146 4.86 17.70 -12.70
C LYS A 146 3.59 16.98 -13.05
N ARG A 147 3.23 15.97 -12.24
CA ARG A 147 1.90 15.37 -12.31
C ARG A 147 0.98 16.56 -12.21
N LYS A 148 0.24 16.79 -13.30
CA LYS A 148 -0.91 17.69 -13.30
C LYS A 148 -1.59 17.44 -11.97
N GLU A 149 -1.74 18.49 -11.16
CA GLU A 149 -2.51 18.42 -9.93
C GLU A 149 -3.74 17.58 -10.26
N TYR A 150 -3.80 16.35 -9.74
CA TYR A 150 -5.08 15.67 -9.63
C TYR A 150 -5.78 16.53 -8.61
N ILE A 151 -6.49 17.55 -9.12
CA ILE A 151 -7.44 18.36 -8.38
C ILE A 151 -8.52 17.36 -8.00
N THR A 152 -8.22 16.56 -6.98
CA THR A 152 -9.21 15.88 -6.19
C THR A 152 -10.04 17.01 -5.63
N ASP A 153 -11.29 17.05 -6.11
CA ASP A 153 -12.30 18.00 -5.73
C ASP A 153 -12.18 18.25 -4.21
N ARG A 154 -12.05 19.52 -3.80
CA ARG A 154 -11.70 20.03 -2.44
C ARG A 154 -12.67 19.58 -1.32
N LYS A 155 -13.48 18.56 -1.56
CA LYS A 155 -14.52 18.01 -0.70
C LYS A 155 -14.08 16.79 0.12
N SER A 156 -12.92 16.16 -0.10
CA SER A 156 -12.44 15.09 0.80
C SER A 156 -11.76 15.64 2.07
N ARG A 157 -12.51 16.43 2.85
CA ARG A 157 -12.10 16.95 4.17
C ARG A 157 -11.94 15.87 5.27
N ALA A 158 -12.03 14.59 4.92
CA ALA A 158 -12.11 13.49 5.89
C ALA A 158 -10.76 13.09 6.52
N PHE A 159 -9.61 13.56 5.99
CA PHE A 159 -8.29 13.10 6.46
C PHE A 159 -7.30 14.25 6.66
N ASN A 160 -7.58 15.19 7.57
CA ASN A 160 -6.67 16.30 7.90
C ASN A 160 -5.37 15.87 8.62
N ARG A 161 -5.08 14.56 8.71
CA ARG A 161 -3.89 14.03 9.39
C ARG A 161 -3.27 12.91 8.56
N LEU A 162 -1.95 12.82 8.62
CA LEU A 162 -1.20 11.70 8.06
C LEU A 162 -1.61 10.40 8.78
N PRO A 163 -1.93 9.30 8.08
CA PRO A 163 -2.20 8.01 8.71
C PRO A 163 -0.96 7.52 9.47
N SER A 164 -1.14 6.80 10.59
CA SER A 164 -0.01 6.31 11.37
C SER A 164 0.92 5.39 10.55
N LYS A 165 2.14 5.15 11.03
CA LYS A 165 3.07 4.20 10.41
C LYS A 165 2.42 2.85 10.09
N TRP A 166 1.69 2.29 11.04
CA TRP A 166 1.02 1.00 10.87
C TRP A 166 -0.17 1.07 9.91
N ASP A 167 -0.84 2.21 9.82
CA ASP A 167 -1.90 2.41 8.83
C ASP A 167 -1.37 2.39 7.41
N ILE A 168 -0.29 3.13 7.14
CA ILE A 168 0.35 3.15 5.82
C ILE A 168 0.83 1.74 5.44
N GLN A 169 1.47 1.04 6.37
CA GLN A 169 1.96 -0.31 6.10
C GLN A 169 0.84 -1.31 5.80
N ARG A 170 -0.30 -1.21 6.50
CA ARG A 170 -1.48 -2.02 6.15
C ARG A 170 -2.09 -1.63 4.81
N MET A 171 -2.22 -0.34 4.53
CA MET A 171 -2.70 0.14 3.23
C MET A 171 -1.81 -0.36 2.09
N ALA A 172 -0.48 -0.30 2.27
CA ALA A 172 0.49 -0.86 1.35
C ALA A 172 0.30 -2.37 1.20
N PHE A 173 0.18 -3.12 2.30
CA PHE A 173 -0.09 -4.56 2.22
C PHE A 173 -1.37 -4.88 1.43
N TRP A 174 -2.47 -4.16 1.70
CA TRP A 174 -3.73 -4.35 0.98
C TRP A 174 -3.58 -4.03 -0.51
N ALA A 175 -2.86 -2.95 -0.84
CA ALA A 175 -2.61 -2.51 -2.20
C ALA A 175 -1.63 -3.44 -2.95
N LEU A 176 -0.64 -4.02 -2.29
CA LEU A 176 0.44 -4.72 -2.99
C LEU A 176 0.26 -6.24 -3.00
N HIS A 177 -0.37 -6.80 -1.97
CA HIS A 177 -0.33 -8.25 -1.72
C HIS A 177 -1.70 -8.92 -1.59
N PHE A 178 -2.72 -8.22 -1.08
CA PHE A 178 -4.01 -8.85 -0.81
C PHE A 178 -4.96 -8.93 -2.01
N SER A 179 -4.91 -7.97 -2.94
CA SER A 179 -5.81 -7.96 -4.09
C SER A 179 -5.20 -8.72 -5.27
N PRO A 180 -5.69 -9.93 -5.63
CA PRO A 180 -5.32 -10.56 -6.89
C PRO A 180 -5.88 -9.81 -8.12
N CYS A 181 -6.53 -8.66 -7.94
CA CYS A 181 -7.09 -7.82 -9.01
C CYS A 181 -6.23 -6.60 -9.38
N LEU A 182 -4.99 -6.48 -8.89
CA LEU A 182 -4.05 -5.44 -9.34
C LEU A 182 -3.13 -5.89 -10.48
N SER A 183 -3.71 -6.61 -11.43
CA SER A 183 -3.45 -6.28 -12.83
C SER A 183 -4.00 -4.86 -13.10
N ALA A 184 -3.22 -3.83 -12.74
CA ALA A 184 -3.32 -2.48 -13.30
C ALA A 184 -4.72 -1.84 -13.38
N LYS A 185 -5.44 -1.69 -12.26
CA LYS A 185 -6.55 -0.70 -12.19
C LYS A 185 -6.18 0.39 -11.21
N PHE A 186 -6.28 1.64 -11.66
CA PHE A 186 -6.11 2.83 -10.82
C PHE A 186 -7.05 2.73 -9.61
N TYR A 187 -6.49 2.98 -8.42
CA TYR A 187 -7.26 3.13 -7.19
C TYR A 187 -6.98 4.51 -6.62
N HIS A 188 -7.99 5.12 -6.00
CA HIS A 188 -7.74 6.32 -5.21
C HIS A 188 -7.25 5.90 -3.83
N LEU A 189 -6.37 6.71 -3.23
CA LEU A 189 -5.85 6.41 -1.90
C LEU A 189 -6.99 6.38 -0.86
N GLU A 190 -8.03 7.18 -1.08
CA GLU A 190 -9.24 7.24 -0.27
C GLU A 190 -10.06 5.94 -0.30
N ASP A 191 -9.89 5.11 -1.33
CA ASP A 191 -10.58 3.82 -1.44
C ASP A 191 -9.90 2.76 -0.55
N LEU A 192 -8.62 2.96 -0.19
CA LEU A 192 -7.87 2.05 0.66
C LEU A 192 -8.23 2.28 2.13
N GLN A 193 -8.74 1.23 2.77
CA GLN A 193 -8.97 1.22 4.21
C GLN A 193 -7.68 0.81 4.93
N CYS A 194 -7.37 1.46 6.06
CA CYS A 194 -6.14 1.15 6.79
C CYS A 194 -6.23 -0.19 7.52
N SER A 195 -7.34 -0.50 8.18
CA SER A 195 -7.46 -1.69 9.02
C SER A 195 -8.16 -2.87 8.35
N GLU A 196 -8.73 -2.67 7.16
CA GLU A 196 -9.61 -3.64 6.52
C GLU A 196 -9.28 -3.79 5.04
N SER A 197 -9.50 -4.98 4.51
CA SER A 197 -9.40 -5.26 3.09
C SER A 197 -10.59 -4.67 2.33
N MET A 198 -10.45 -4.63 0.99
CA MET A 198 -11.60 -4.41 0.12
C MET A 198 -12.70 -5.46 0.38
N GLN A 199 -13.95 -5.00 0.27
CA GLN A 199 -15.15 -5.80 0.50
C GLN A 199 -15.34 -6.85 -0.61
N LEU A 200 -15.47 -8.12 -0.23
CA LEU A 200 -15.94 -9.21 -1.08
C LEU A 200 -17.46 -9.32 -0.92
N LYS A 201 -18.20 -8.96 -1.96
CA LYS A 201 -19.67 -9.03 -1.94
C LYS A 201 -20.16 -10.47 -2.04
N ILE A 202 -21.10 -10.84 -1.17
CA ILE A 202 -21.86 -12.10 -1.23
C ILE A 202 -23.23 -11.83 -1.86
N SER A 203 -23.88 -10.76 -1.41
CA SER A 203 -25.15 -10.24 -1.94
C SER A 203 -25.15 -8.72 -1.78
N ASP A 204 -26.24 -8.06 -2.20
CA ASP A 204 -26.42 -6.61 -2.00
C ASP A 204 -26.35 -6.19 -0.52
N GLN A 205 -26.55 -7.13 0.40
CA GLN A 205 -26.71 -6.85 1.83
C GLN A 205 -25.62 -7.51 2.68
N MET A 206 -24.95 -8.54 2.13
CA MET A 206 -23.95 -9.31 2.85
C MET A 206 -22.60 -9.26 2.18
N HIS A 207 -21.58 -9.19 3.02
CA HIS A 207 -20.21 -9.08 2.54
C HIS A 207 -19.18 -9.64 3.50
N ILE A 208 -18.02 -9.96 2.95
CA ILE A 208 -16.84 -10.39 3.69
C ILE A 208 -15.73 -9.36 3.52
N ARG A 209 -15.02 -9.11 4.61
CA ARG A 209 -13.78 -8.35 4.62
C ARG A 209 -12.79 -9.00 5.58
N VAL A 210 -11.51 -8.76 5.35
CA VAL A 210 -10.43 -9.18 6.25
C VAL A 210 -9.98 -7.94 7.02
N LYS A 211 -10.07 -7.98 8.34
CA LYS A 211 -9.57 -6.95 9.22
C LYS A 211 -8.21 -7.37 9.76
N TRP A 212 -7.25 -6.48 9.74
CA TRP A 212 -5.94 -6.66 10.37
C TRP A 212 -5.72 -5.54 11.38
N ASP A 213 -5.83 -5.86 12.66
CA ASP A 213 -5.54 -4.95 13.76
C ASP A 213 -4.31 -5.40 14.55
N ASP A 214 -3.97 -4.67 15.60
CA ASP A 214 -2.79 -4.90 16.43
C ASP A 214 -2.79 -6.31 17.04
N ASP A 215 -3.98 -6.80 17.36
CA ASP A 215 -4.19 -8.12 17.95
C ASP A 215 -4.07 -9.24 16.88
N GLY A 216 -4.18 -8.91 15.58
CA GLY A 216 -4.00 -9.84 14.45
C GLY A 216 -5.14 -9.83 13.43
N ILE A 217 -5.29 -10.93 12.70
CA ILE A 217 -6.19 -10.99 11.54
C ILE A 217 -7.56 -11.56 11.93
N THR A 218 -8.63 -10.98 11.40
CA THR A 218 -10.02 -11.39 11.62
C THR A 218 -10.80 -11.34 10.31
N TYR A 219 -11.52 -12.40 9.98
CA TYR A 219 -12.50 -12.39 8.91
C TYR A 219 -13.82 -11.86 9.45
N ILE A 220 -14.39 -10.85 8.79
CA ILE A 220 -15.66 -10.25 9.18
C ILE A 220 -16.67 -10.53 8.10
N ILE A 221 -17.73 -11.25 8.47
CA ILE A 221 -18.95 -11.33 7.68
C ILE A 221 -19.87 -10.25 8.24
N SER A 222 -20.37 -9.37 7.38
CA SER A 222 -21.32 -8.33 7.76
C SER A 222 -22.62 -8.48 7.00
N ASP A 223 -23.71 -8.07 7.65
CA ASP A 223 -25.04 -7.91 7.08
C ASP A 223 -25.62 -6.54 7.45
N ASP A 224 -25.95 -5.75 6.44
CA ASP A 224 -26.47 -4.39 6.57
C ASP A 224 -28.00 -4.33 6.78
N LYS A 225 -28.71 -5.46 6.80
CA LYS A 225 -30.17 -5.52 7.07
C LYS A 225 -30.56 -6.28 8.32
N ASN A 226 -29.57 -6.69 9.11
CA ASN A 226 -29.83 -7.33 10.39
C ASN A 226 -30.75 -8.57 10.30
N SER A 227 -30.55 -9.36 9.24
CA SER A 227 -31.40 -10.47 8.85
C SER A 227 -31.43 -11.58 9.90
N ALA A 228 -32.57 -12.28 10.00
CA ALA A 228 -32.69 -13.47 10.85
C ALA A 228 -31.70 -14.59 10.46
N PHE A 229 -31.34 -14.64 9.17
CA PHE A 229 -30.33 -15.53 8.63
C PHE A 229 -28.98 -15.40 9.35
N PHE A 230 -28.56 -14.19 9.71
CA PHE A 230 -27.24 -13.99 10.35
C PHE A 230 -27.15 -14.63 11.73
N PHE A 231 -28.25 -14.63 12.47
CA PHE A 231 -28.34 -15.35 13.74
C PHE A 231 -28.29 -16.87 13.52
N GLU A 232 -28.98 -17.39 12.50
CA GLU A 232 -28.91 -18.81 12.14
C GLU A 232 -27.50 -19.23 11.71
N LEU A 233 -26.83 -18.40 10.89
CA LEU A 233 -25.46 -18.60 10.45
C LEU A 233 -24.51 -18.68 11.66
N TRP A 234 -24.67 -17.79 12.63
CA TRP A 234 -23.90 -17.82 13.88
C TRP A 234 -24.14 -19.10 14.71
N MET A 235 -25.41 -19.48 14.91
CA MET A 235 -25.75 -20.70 15.65
C MET A 235 -25.20 -21.96 14.99
N ARG A 236 -25.24 -21.99 13.66
CA ARG A 236 -24.64 -23.07 12.87
C ARG A 236 -23.13 -23.10 13.02
N TYR A 237 -22.49 -21.94 12.95
CA TYR A 237 -21.04 -21.83 13.12
C TYR A 237 -20.60 -22.35 14.49
N ILE A 238 -21.25 -21.93 15.59
CA ILE A 238 -20.96 -22.43 16.95
C ILE A 238 -21.10 -23.95 17.03
N ARG A 239 -22.20 -24.50 16.50
CA ARG A 239 -22.47 -25.94 16.53
C ARG A 239 -21.38 -26.72 15.81
N ASP A 240 -21.05 -26.28 14.60
CA ASP A 240 -20.16 -27.01 13.69
C ASP A 240 -18.66 -26.80 14.06
N HIS A 241 -18.31 -25.73 14.80
CA HIS A 241 -16.93 -25.37 15.19
C HIS A 241 -16.70 -25.35 16.71
N SER A 242 -17.51 -26.08 17.48
CA SER A 242 -17.58 -26.08 18.95
C SER A 242 -16.28 -26.48 19.71
N ILE A 243 -15.12 -26.64 19.05
CA ILE A 243 -13.92 -27.25 19.64
C ILE A 243 -12.58 -26.53 19.35
N TYR A 244 -12.51 -25.47 18.54
CA TYR A 244 -11.22 -24.79 18.29
C TYR A 244 -11.21 -23.32 18.71
N CYS A 245 -11.28 -23.08 20.02
CA CYS A 245 -10.90 -21.79 20.60
C CYS A 245 -9.41 -21.85 20.95
N THR A 246 -8.59 -21.04 20.28
CA THR A 246 -7.34 -20.64 20.92
C THR A 246 -7.72 -19.77 22.13
N PRO A 247 -7.03 -19.89 23.28
CA PRO A 247 -7.46 -19.26 24.54
C PRO A 247 -7.54 -17.73 24.51
N HIS A 248 -7.10 -17.08 23.42
CA HIS A 248 -7.01 -15.63 23.32
C HIS A 248 -7.96 -15.00 22.30
N ARG A 249 -8.58 -15.77 21.40
CA ARG A 249 -9.48 -15.23 20.36
C ARG A 249 -10.60 -16.22 20.04
N SER A 250 -11.80 -15.90 20.49
CA SER A 250 -13.02 -16.62 20.15
C SER A 250 -13.77 -15.89 19.03
N PRO A 251 -14.46 -16.62 18.15
CA PRO A 251 -15.46 -16.06 17.26
C PRO A 251 -16.46 -15.21 18.05
N THR A 252 -16.85 -14.05 17.50
CA THR A 252 -17.82 -13.15 18.13
C THR A 252 -18.96 -12.81 17.19
N PHE A 253 -20.14 -12.58 17.76
CA PHE A 253 -21.31 -12.10 17.07
C PHE A 253 -21.75 -10.78 17.69
N TYR A 254 -21.95 -9.77 16.84
CA TYR A 254 -22.39 -8.45 17.24
C TYR A 254 -23.63 -8.05 16.44
N ARG A 255 -24.58 -7.39 17.11
CA ARG A 255 -25.84 -6.92 16.54
C ARG A 255 -26.26 -5.63 17.23
N ASP A 256 -26.46 -4.55 16.48
CA ASP A 256 -26.84 -3.23 17.03
C ASP A 256 -28.16 -2.67 16.50
N GLY A 257 -29.07 -3.56 16.10
CA GLY A 257 -30.39 -3.17 15.59
C GLY A 257 -30.37 -2.80 14.10
N GLU A 258 -29.28 -2.21 13.62
CA GLU A 258 -29.09 -1.85 12.20
C GLU A 258 -28.22 -2.85 11.45
N LYS A 259 -27.15 -3.35 12.08
CA LYS A 259 -26.19 -4.26 11.44
C LYS A 259 -25.96 -5.50 12.27
N SER A 260 -25.57 -6.56 11.58
CA SER A 260 -25.07 -7.78 12.21
C SER A 260 -23.67 -8.10 11.68
N ARG A 261 -22.80 -8.58 12.56
CA ARG A 261 -21.43 -8.98 12.22
C ARG A 261 -21.06 -10.29 12.91
N ILE A 262 -20.41 -11.17 12.16
CA ILE A 262 -19.73 -12.35 12.68
C ILE A 262 -18.25 -12.13 12.43
N CYS A 263 -17.48 -12.09 13.51
CA CYS A 263 -16.04 -11.96 13.49
C CYS A 263 -15.43 -13.34 13.76
N ILE A 264 -14.69 -13.86 12.78
CA ILE A 264 -13.99 -15.14 12.87
C ILE A 264 -12.50 -14.83 12.97
N PRO A 265 -11.85 -15.09 14.11
CA PRO A 265 -10.41 -14.96 14.24
C PRO A 265 -9.71 -15.74 13.12
N GLY A 266 -8.85 -15.05 12.40
CA GLY A 266 -7.92 -15.69 11.47
C GLY A 266 -6.62 -16.03 12.18
N ASP A 267 -5.52 -15.96 11.44
CA ASP A 267 -4.20 -16.16 12.02
C ASP A 267 -3.85 -15.03 12.98
N GLY A 268 -3.27 -15.39 14.13
CA GLY A 268 -2.75 -14.44 15.13
C GLY A 268 -1.45 -13.78 14.69
N VAL A 269 -1.35 -13.39 13.42
CA VAL A 269 -0.21 -12.66 12.87
C VAL A 269 -0.44 -11.17 13.17
N PRO A 270 0.21 -10.59 14.19
CA PRO A 270 0.06 -9.17 14.49
C PRO A 270 0.78 -8.33 13.44
N ILE A 271 0.30 -7.10 13.24
CA ILE A 271 0.80 -6.23 12.16
C ILE A 271 2.31 -5.95 12.25
N PHE A 272 2.87 -5.86 13.46
CA PHE A 272 4.29 -5.58 13.63
C PHE A 272 5.22 -6.65 13.03
N LYS A 273 4.71 -7.88 12.81
CA LYS A 273 5.47 -8.93 12.13
C LYS A 273 5.67 -8.65 10.65
N LEU A 274 4.86 -7.78 10.03
CA LEU A 274 4.99 -7.42 8.63
C LEU A 274 6.39 -6.86 8.33
N ASN A 275 6.98 -6.08 9.25
CA ASN A 275 8.33 -5.53 9.10
C ASN A 275 9.45 -6.59 9.01
N GLY A 276 9.19 -7.80 9.50
CA GLY A 276 10.15 -8.91 9.47
C GLY A 276 9.88 -9.89 8.33
N MET A 277 8.83 -9.70 7.54
CA MET A 277 8.47 -10.59 6.44
C MET A 277 9.19 -10.20 5.16
N SER A 278 9.71 -11.20 4.45
CA SER A 278 10.17 -11.00 3.08
C SER A 278 9.00 -10.63 2.16
N GLU A 279 9.26 -9.99 1.03
CA GLU A 279 8.25 -9.70 0.00
C GLU A 279 7.47 -10.97 -0.40
N PHE A 280 8.19 -12.10 -0.53
CA PHE A 280 7.58 -13.40 -0.80
C PHE A 280 6.60 -13.82 0.30
N ASP A 281 6.98 -13.70 1.57
CA ASP A 281 6.11 -14.03 2.70
C ASP A 281 4.88 -13.14 2.77
N GLN A 282 5.03 -11.84 2.51
CA GLN A 282 3.92 -10.88 2.46
C GLN A 282 2.94 -11.25 1.34
N ARG A 283 3.46 -11.60 0.15
CA ARG A 283 2.65 -12.08 -0.98
C ARG A 283 1.91 -13.37 -0.64
N MET A 284 2.60 -14.33 -0.03
CA MET A 284 2.00 -15.60 0.38
C MET A 284 0.90 -15.40 1.42
N LEU A 285 1.13 -14.53 2.40
CA LEU A 285 0.12 -14.13 3.37
C LEU A 285 -1.10 -13.52 2.66
N GLY A 286 -0.89 -12.56 1.77
CA GLY A 286 -1.97 -11.95 0.98
C GLY A 286 -2.81 -12.99 0.22
N VAL A 287 -2.17 -13.95 -0.46
CA VAL A 287 -2.85 -15.05 -1.16
C VAL A 287 -3.64 -15.94 -0.20
N GLN A 288 -3.07 -16.28 0.96
CA GLN A 288 -3.75 -17.11 1.96
C GLN A 288 -5.00 -16.41 2.50
N LEU A 289 -4.88 -15.12 2.86
CA LEU A 289 -6.00 -14.34 3.37
C LEU A 289 -7.11 -14.19 2.34
N TYR A 290 -6.75 -13.91 1.08
CA TYR A 290 -7.71 -13.84 -0.01
C TYR A 290 -8.44 -15.17 -0.22
N ARG A 291 -7.71 -16.29 -0.26
CA ARG A 291 -8.29 -17.64 -0.40
C ARG A 291 -9.21 -17.97 0.78
N GLY A 292 -8.81 -17.64 2.01
CA GLY A 292 -9.61 -17.81 3.21
C GLY A 292 -10.92 -17.03 3.14
N ALA A 293 -10.85 -15.75 2.78
CA ALA A 293 -12.03 -14.89 2.64
C ALA A 293 -12.97 -15.38 1.52
N ARG A 294 -12.42 -15.83 0.38
CA ARG A 294 -13.19 -16.39 -0.72
C ARG A 294 -13.89 -17.70 -0.35
N LYS A 295 -13.16 -18.61 0.33
CA LYS A 295 -13.72 -19.88 0.81
C LYS A 295 -14.87 -19.63 1.78
N LEU A 296 -14.67 -18.73 2.74
CA LEU A 296 -15.71 -18.31 3.67
C LEU A 296 -16.93 -17.75 2.93
N GLY A 297 -16.70 -16.93 1.90
CA GLY A 297 -17.77 -16.40 1.04
C GLY A 297 -18.58 -17.50 0.36
N SER A 298 -17.92 -18.48 -0.24
CA SER A 298 -18.59 -19.63 -0.86
C SER A 298 -19.39 -20.45 0.16
N GLU A 299 -18.89 -20.65 1.36
CA GLU A 299 -19.62 -21.35 2.43
C GLU A 299 -20.87 -20.59 2.85
N VAL A 300 -20.77 -19.28 3.08
CA VAL A 300 -21.92 -18.43 3.45
C VAL A 300 -22.97 -18.42 2.33
N ILE A 301 -22.56 -18.28 1.06
CA ILE A 301 -23.45 -18.34 -0.11
C ILE A 301 -24.20 -19.68 -0.15
N ASN A 302 -23.50 -20.79 0.05
CA ASN A 302 -24.12 -22.12 0.05
C ASN A 302 -25.17 -22.27 1.15
N ILE A 303 -24.93 -21.69 2.33
CA ILE A 303 -25.90 -21.69 3.44
C ILE A 303 -27.07 -20.77 3.12
N TRP A 304 -26.80 -19.57 2.57
CA TRP A 304 -27.82 -18.60 2.15
C TRP A 304 -28.77 -19.17 1.09
N ASN A 305 -28.24 -19.81 0.06
CA ASN A 305 -29.01 -20.42 -1.02
C ASN A 305 -29.90 -21.57 -0.51
N LYS A 306 -29.39 -22.38 0.43
CA LYS A 306 -30.20 -23.41 1.11
C LYS A 306 -31.32 -22.81 1.94
N HIS A 307 -31.06 -21.70 2.63
CA HIS A 307 -32.05 -21.01 3.46
C HIS A 307 -33.19 -20.40 2.63
N ASN A 308 -32.88 -19.77 1.50
CA ASN A 308 -33.86 -19.09 0.65
C ASN A 308 -34.49 -19.98 -0.44
N GLY A 309 -34.23 -21.29 -0.43
CA GLY A 309 -34.79 -22.24 -1.41
C GLY A 309 -34.40 -21.94 -2.86
N SER A 310 -33.34 -21.15 -3.07
CA SER A 310 -32.93 -20.65 -4.38
C SER A 310 -31.53 -21.17 -4.70
N SER A 311 -31.47 -22.05 -5.69
CA SER A 311 -30.23 -22.44 -6.37
C SER A 311 -29.82 -21.28 -7.30
N GLN A 312 -29.53 -20.08 -6.78
CA GLN A 312 -28.89 -19.08 -7.64
C GLN A 312 -27.44 -19.52 -7.86
N PRO A 313 -27.07 -19.91 -9.09
CA PRO A 313 -25.67 -20.11 -9.40
C PRO A 313 -24.96 -18.77 -9.23
N ILE A 314 -23.68 -18.85 -8.92
CA ILE A 314 -22.76 -17.72 -8.94
C ILE A 314 -23.06 -16.96 -10.24
N GLU A 315 -23.47 -15.69 -10.16
CA GLU A 315 -23.13 -14.78 -11.25
C GLU A 315 -21.61 -14.72 -11.21
N GLU A 316 -21.02 -15.64 -11.96
CA GLU A 316 -19.68 -15.45 -12.45
C GLU A 316 -19.80 -14.12 -13.18
N ASN A 317 -19.26 -13.06 -12.58
CA ASN A 317 -18.67 -12.03 -13.40
C ASN A 317 -17.70 -12.77 -14.32
N ARG A 318 -18.20 -13.19 -15.48
CA ARG A 318 -17.44 -13.62 -16.64
C ARG A 318 -16.71 -12.39 -17.17
N GLY A 319 -15.75 -11.92 -16.37
CA GLY A 319 -14.41 -11.67 -16.86
C GLY A 319 -13.62 -12.92 -16.54
N THR A 320 -13.71 -13.94 -17.40
CA THR A 320 -12.71 -15.00 -17.46
C THR A 320 -11.34 -14.36 -17.63
N LEU A 321 -10.53 -14.38 -16.58
CA LEU A 321 -9.12 -13.94 -16.62
C LEU A 321 -8.19 -14.91 -15.87
N PHE A 322 -8.66 -16.11 -15.53
CA PHE A 322 -7.91 -17.04 -14.69
C PHE A 322 -8.01 -18.51 -15.15
N SER A 323 -8.28 -18.76 -16.44
CA SER A 323 -8.03 -20.09 -17.02
C SER A 323 -6.54 -20.36 -17.30
N ASP A 324 -5.68 -19.34 -17.21
CA ASP A 324 -4.31 -19.42 -17.75
C ASP A 324 -3.21 -19.27 -16.68
N LEU A 325 -3.55 -19.40 -15.39
CA LEU A 325 -2.52 -19.58 -14.34
C LEU A 325 -2.37 -21.08 -14.05
N ASP A 326 -1.73 -21.76 -14.99
CA ASP A 326 -0.99 -22.98 -14.67
C ASP A 326 0.23 -22.58 -13.79
N PHE A 327 0.41 -23.30 -12.69
CA PHE A 327 1.49 -23.12 -11.72
C PHE A 327 2.85 -23.52 -12.28
#